data_AF-A0AAW2G8Z6-F1
#
_entry.id   AF-A0AAW2G8Z6-F1
#
_cell.length_a   1.000
_cell.length_b   1.000
_cell.length_c   1.000
_cell.angle_alpha   90.00
_cell.angle_beta   90.00
_cell.angle_gamma   90.00
#
_symmetry.space_group_name_H-M   'P 1'
#
loop_
_entity.id
_entity.type
_entity.pdbx_description
1 polymer ?
#
loop_
_entity_poly.entity_id
_entity_poly.type
_entity_poly.pdbx_seq_one_letter_code
_entity_poly.pdbx_strand_id
1 'polypeptide(L)'
;MITLLFFPIFGLECKGSIFAAIVLVFLNGLCGLMYGFIISVMCRNHTMAHYCSAGSFFPLILLNGCIWPVEGMPKVLRFFSYMLPTTLPSISLRGIIYKGSSISDSEVYFGFLISLGWILLYLIVTIFGVRSKSS
;
A
#
# COMPACT_ATOMS: atom_id res chain seq x y z
N MET A 1 1.77 -11.59 -7.89
CA MET A 1 1.89 -13.06 -8.04
C MET A 1 0.55 -13.76 -7.86
N ILE A 2 -0.16 -13.58 -6.73
CA ILE A 2 -1.53 -14.09 -6.54
C ILE A 2 -2.54 -13.54 -7.55
N THR A 3 -2.38 -12.29 -7.99
CA THR A 3 -3.25 -11.66 -9.00
C THR A 3 -3.31 -12.43 -10.33
N LEU A 4 -2.18 -13.01 -10.78
CA LEU A 4 -2.12 -13.80 -12.01
C LEU A 4 -2.91 -15.11 -11.94
N LEU A 5 -3.03 -15.69 -10.75
CA LEU A 5 -3.85 -16.88 -10.51
C LEU A 5 -5.33 -16.50 -10.34
N PHE A 6 -5.59 -15.35 -9.72
CA PHE A 6 -6.94 -14.91 -9.38
C PHE A 6 -7.79 -14.55 -10.61
N PHE A 7 -7.23 -13.82 -11.59
CA PHE A 7 -7.96 -13.43 -12.81
C PHE A 7 -8.51 -14.62 -13.62
N PRO A 8 -7.72 -15.66 -13.96
CA PRO A 8 -8.23 -16.80 -14.72
C PRO A 8 -9.14 -17.72 -13.89
N ILE A 9 -8.89 -17.85 -12.58
CA ILE A 9 -9.69 -18.73 -11.70
C ILE A 9 -11.08 -18.14 -11.39
N PHE A 10 -11.17 -16.82 -11.22
CA PHE A 10 -12.43 -16.13 -10.90
C PHE A 10 -13.15 -15.56 -12.13
N GLY A 11 -12.61 -15.74 -13.34
CA GLY A 11 -13.23 -15.23 -14.57
C GLY A 11 -13.40 -13.70 -14.58
N LEU A 12 -12.55 -12.98 -13.84
CA LEU A 12 -12.64 -11.54 -13.70
C LEU A 12 -12.13 -10.88 -14.99
N GLU A 13 -13.04 -10.35 -15.80
CA GLU A 13 -12.71 -9.49 -16.95
C GLU A 13 -12.11 -8.18 -16.44
N CYS A 14 -10.78 -8.13 -16.35
CA CYS A 14 -10.06 -6.92 -16.06
C CYS A 14 -10.27 -5.97 -17.24
N LYS A 15 -11.14 -4.96 -17.08
CA LYS A 15 -11.45 -4.02 -18.17
C LYS A 15 -10.25 -3.17 -18.57
N GLY A 16 -9.27 -3.04 -17.68
CA GLY A 16 -8.04 -2.28 -17.89
C GLY A 16 -6.83 -3.16 -18.19
N SER A 17 -5.64 -2.55 -18.20
CA SER A 17 -4.40 -3.29 -18.42
C SER A 17 -4.05 -4.15 -17.20
N ILE A 18 -4.09 -5.48 -17.38
CA ILE A 18 -3.67 -6.45 -16.36
C ILE A 18 -2.23 -6.19 -15.90
N PHE A 19 -1.36 -5.78 -16.82
CA PHE A 19 0.03 -5.44 -16.50
C PHE A 19 0.12 -4.28 -15.52
N ALA A 20 -0.66 -3.21 -15.72
CA ALA A 20 -0.70 -2.06 -14.81
C ALA A 20 -1.12 -2.47 -13.39
N ALA A 21 -2.15 -3.30 -13.28
CA ALA A 21 -2.61 -3.81 -11.99
C ALA A 21 -1.53 -4.66 -11.28
N ILE A 22 -0.80 -5.49 -12.03
CA ILE A 22 0.30 -6.30 -11.48
C ILE A 22 1.42 -5.41 -10.95
N VAL A 23 1.86 -4.41 -11.71
CA VAL A 23 2.93 -3.51 -11.27
C VAL A 23 2.51 -2.70 -10.05
N LEU A 24 1.27 -2.20 -10.01
CA LEU A 24 0.76 -1.45 -8.86
C LEU A 24 0.69 -2.30 -7.60
N VAL A 25 0.18 -3.53 -7.70
CA VAL A 25 0.15 -4.48 -6.57
C VAL A 25 1.55 -4.86 -6.12
N PHE A 26 2.49 -5.02 -7.05
CA PHE A 26 3.89 -5.29 -6.74
C PHE A 26 4.54 -4.12 -5.98
N LEU A 27 4.33 -2.88 -6.43
CA LEU A 27 4.81 -1.68 -5.74
C LEU A 27 4.20 -1.54 -4.35
N ASN A 28 2.90 -1.79 -4.19
CA ASN A 28 2.26 -1.76 -2.88
C ASN A 28 2.83 -2.85 -1.95
N GLY A 29 3.15 -4.04 -2.49
CA GLY A 29 3.87 -5.08 -1.78
C GLY A 29 5.26 -4.65 -1.32
N LEU A 30 6.04 -4.02 -2.21
CA LEU A 30 7.34 -3.43 -1.87
C LEU A 30 7.22 -2.36 -0.78
N CYS A 31 6.20 -1.51 -0.83
CA CYS A 31 5.91 -0.52 0.20
C CYS A 31 5.68 -1.18 1.58
N GLY A 32 4.90 -2.26 1.63
CA GLY A 32 4.70 -3.05 2.85
C GLY A 32 5.99 -3.69 3.37
N LEU A 33 6.86 -4.17 2.49
CA LEU A 33 8.17 -4.71 2.88
C LEU A 33 9.07 -3.63 3.50
N MET A 34 9.12 -2.43 2.90
CA MET A 34 9.88 -1.30 3.46
C MET A 34 9.37 -0.88 4.83
N TYR A 35 8.04 -0.86 5.01
CA TYR A 35 7.45 -0.62 6.33
C TYR A 35 7.85 -1.68 7.37
N GLY A 36 7.89 -2.96 6.97
CA GLY A 36 8.40 -4.03 7.81
C GLY A 36 9.87 -3.86 8.22
N PHE A 37 10.72 -3.36 7.32
CA PHE A 37 12.11 -3.05 7.65
C PHE A 37 12.24 -1.94 8.70
N ILE A 38 11.39 -0.90 8.66
CA ILE A 38 11.38 0.13 9.70
C ILE A 38 11.10 -0.47 11.07
N ILE A 39 10.07 -1.31 11.16
CA ILE A 39 9.71 -1.99 12.43
C ILE A 39 10.89 -2.83 12.92
N SER A 40 11.58 -3.54 12.02
CA SER A 40 12.76 -4.35 12.35
C SER A 40 13.91 -3.51 12.94
N VAL A 41 14.17 -2.33 12.39
CA VAL A 41 15.24 -1.44 12.87
C VAL A 41 14.89 -0.81 14.23
N MET A 42 13.64 -0.41 14.42
CA MET A 42 13.16 0.25 15.64
C MET A 42 13.04 -0.71 16.82
N CYS A 43 12.61 -1.95 16.59
CA CYS A 43 12.41 -2.91 17.67
C CYS A 43 13.72 -3.57 18.10
N ARG A 44 13.96 -3.64 19.41
CA ARG A 44 15.09 -4.36 20.01
C ARG A 44 14.78 -5.83 20.30
N ASN A 45 13.51 -6.12 20.60
CA ASN A 45 13.03 -7.46 20.99
C ASN A 45 12.05 -8.01 19.95
N HIS A 46 12.12 -9.32 19.68
CA HIS A 46 11.23 -10.01 18.75
C HIS A 46 9.75 -9.89 19.13
N THR A 47 9.42 -9.96 20.43
CA THR A 47 8.03 -9.84 20.91
C THR A 47 7.47 -8.44 20.67
N MET A 48 8.28 -7.40 20.87
CA MET A 48 7.90 -6.01 20.61
C MET A 48 7.67 -5.75 19.12
N ALA A 49 8.50 -6.34 18.25
CA ALA A 49 8.31 -6.27 16.81
C ALA A 49 6.97 -6.88 16.38
N HIS A 50 6.59 -8.01 16.99
CA HIS A 50 5.31 -8.66 16.71
C HIS A 50 4.10 -7.82 17.14
N TYR A 51 4.14 -7.21 18.34
CA TYR A 51 3.05 -6.34 18.78
C TYR A 51 2.98 -5.04 17.96
N CYS A 52 4.11 -4.49 17.54
CA CYS A 52 4.15 -3.29 16.71
C CYS A 52 3.60 -3.58 15.30
N SER A 53 3.96 -4.70 14.69
CA SER A 53 3.43 -5.10 13.37
C SER A 53 1.94 -5.42 13.45
N ALA A 54 1.48 -6.19 14.43
CA ALA A 54 0.06 -6.49 14.61
C ALA A 54 -0.76 -5.23 14.91
N GLY A 55 -0.24 -4.36 15.79
CA GLY A 55 -0.91 -3.12 16.20
C GLY A 55 -1.01 -2.09 15.07
N SER A 56 -0.03 -2.04 14.15
CA SER A 56 -0.08 -1.16 12.98
C SER A 56 -0.91 -1.73 11.83
N PHE A 57 -0.96 -3.04 11.68
CA PHE A 57 -1.74 -3.69 10.63
C PHE A 57 -3.25 -3.44 10.77
N PHE A 58 -3.78 -3.43 12.00
CA PHE A 58 -5.20 -3.24 12.26
C PHE A 58 -5.76 -1.88 11.79
N PRO A 59 -5.16 -0.71 12.13
CA PRO A 59 -5.62 0.56 11.59
C PRO A 59 -5.37 0.67 10.07
N LEU A 60 -4.28 0.09 9.56
CA LEU A 60 -3.98 0.07 8.12
C LEU A 60 -5.11 -0.60 7.34
N ILE A 61 -5.60 -1.77 7.76
CA ILE A 61 -6.65 -2.49 7.03
C ILE A 61 -8.01 -1.78 7.12
N LEU A 62 -8.31 -1.12 8.24
CA LEU A 62 -9.54 -0.35 8.43
C LEU A 62 -9.57 0.92 7.57
N LEU A 63 -8.44 1.63 7.48
CA LEU A 63 -8.36 2.93 6.81
C LEU A 63 -8.10 2.85 5.29
N ASN A 64 -7.53 1.74 4.81
CA ASN A 64 -7.19 1.49 3.40
C ASN A 64 -8.41 1.44 2.45
N GLY A 65 -9.63 1.44 2.97
CA GLY A 65 -10.83 1.43 2.13
C GLY A 65 -11.27 0.04 1.65
N CYS A 66 -10.63 -1.04 2.14
CA CYS A 66 -10.98 -2.42 1.78
C CYS A 66 -12.28 -2.89 2.44
N ILE A 67 -12.45 -2.60 3.73
CA ILE A 67 -13.64 -3.01 4.51
C ILE A 67 -14.75 -1.98 4.34
N TRP A 68 -14.41 -0.70 4.43
CA TRP A 68 -15.36 0.41 4.34
C TRP A 68 -14.95 1.38 3.23
N PRO A 69 -15.86 1.84 2.36
CA PRO A 69 -15.51 2.82 1.34
C PRO A 69 -15.00 4.13 1.96
N VAL A 70 -13.95 4.71 1.38
CA VAL A 70 -13.33 5.94 1.88
C VAL A 70 -14.31 7.13 1.83
N GLU A 71 -15.29 7.05 0.93
CA GLU A 71 -16.38 8.01 0.74
C GLU A 71 -17.37 8.01 1.92
N GLY A 72 -17.52 6.87 2.60
CA GLY A 72 -18.42 6.69 3.74
C GLY A 72 -17.79 7.05 5.10
N MET A 73 -16.52 7.49 5.11
CA MET A 73 -15.80 7.82 6.34
C MET A 73 -16.05 9.26 6.79
N PRO A 74 -16.11 9.55 8.11
CA PRO A 74 -16.18 10.92 8.61
C PRO A 74 -14.92 11.71 8.22
N LYS A 75 -15.04 13.03 8.08
CA LYS A 75 -14.01 13.93 7.52
C LYS A 75 -12.60 13.73 8.11
N VAL A 76 -12.53 13.51 9.42
CA VAL A 76 -11.25 13.31 10.14
C VAL A 76 -10.59 12.00 9.72
N LEU A 77 -11.31 10.88 9.79
CA LEU A 77 -10.76 9.58 9.38
C LEU A 77 -10.40 9.56 7.90
N ARG A 78 -11.21 10.20 7.06
CA ARG A 78 -10.96 10.32 5.63
C ARG A 78 -9.63 11.03 5.33
N PHE A 79 -9.29 12.08 6.08
CA PHE A 79 -8.00 12.75 5.96
C PHE A 79 -6.84 11.79 6.29
N PHE A 80 -6.93 11.07 7.42
CA PHE A 80 -5.93 10.07 7.78
C PHE A 80 -5.79 8.99 6.71
N SER A 81 -6.91 8.45 6.21
CA SER A 81 -6.96 7.48 5.11
C SER A 81 -6.16 7.94 3.89
N TYR A 82 -6.35 9.18 3.43
CA TYR A 82 -5.60 9.69 2.27
C TYR A 82 -4.11 9.92 2.55
N MET A 83 -3.71 10.11 3.81
CA MET A 83 -2.28 10.19 4.15
C MET A 83 -1.58 8.83 4.09
N LEU A 84 -2.32 7.72 4.20
CA LEU A 84 -1.71 6.39 4.18
C LEU A 84 -1.22 6.00 2.79
N PRO A 85 -0.06 5.33 2.68
CA PRO A 85 0.49 4.86 1.41
C PRO A 85 -0.41 3.87 0.68
N THR A 86 -1.30 3.18 1.40
CA THR A 86 -2.06 2.04 0.90
C THR A 86 -3.39 2.45 0.25
N THR A 87 -4.00 3.54 0.73
CA THR A 87 -5.36 3.95 0.34
C THR A 87 -5.44 4.41 -1.12
N LEU A 88 -4.54 5.28 -1.57
CA LEU A 88 -4.57 5.76 -2.95
C LEU A 88 -4.27 4.64 -3.97
N PRO A 89 -3.26 3.79 -3.76
CA PRO A 89 -3.04 2.62 -4.63
C PRO A 89 -4.23 1.66 -4.66
N SER A 90 -4.94 1.50 -3.54
CA SER A 90 -6.17 0.70 -3.46
C SER A 90 -7.28 1.29 -4.35
N ILE A 91 -7.49 2.61 -4.30
CA ILE A 91 -8.45 3.31 -5.17
C ILE A 91 -8.05 3.18 -6.65
N SER A 92 -6.77 3.41 -6.98
CA SER A 92 -6.25 3.27 -8.35
C SER A 92 -6.42 1.84 -8.87
N LEU A 93 -6.15 0.82 -8.05
CA LEU A 93 -6.33 -0.59 -8.40
C LEU A 93 -7.79 -0.90 -8.72
N ARG A 94 -8.73 -0.40 -7.91
CA ARG A 94 -10.17 -0.54 -8.16
C ARG A 94 -10.57 0.15 -9.48
N GLY A 95 -10.00 1.32 -9.77
CA GLY A 95 -10.17 2.01 -11.05
C GLY A 95 -9.71 1.16 -12.24
N ILE A 96 -8.51 0.56 -12.16
CA ILE A 96 -7.98 -0.29 -13.24
C ILE A 96 -8.88 -1.52 -13.48
N ILE A 97 -9.27 -2.21 -12.40
CA ILE A 97 -10.01 -3.47 -12.51
C ILE A 97 -11.45 -3.24 -13.01
N TYR A 98 -12.18 -2.28 -12.41
CA TYR A 98 -13.61 -2.11 -12.67
C TYR A 98 -13.95 -1.05 -13.71
N LYS A 99 -13.19 0.06 -13.76
CA LYS A 99 -13.45 1.19 -14.67
C LYS A 99 -12.77 0.99 -16.04
N GLY A 100 -11.74 0.13 -16.09
CA GLY A 100 -10.93 -0.05 -17.28
C GLY A 100 -9.98 1.11 -17.57
N SER A 101 -9.71 1.92 -16.54
CA SER A 101 -8.82 3.08 -16.63
C SER A 101 -7.42 2.68 -17.10
N SER A 102 -6.92 3.41 -18.09
CA SER A 102 -5.57 3.21 -18.62
C SER A 102 -4.52 3.85 -17.68
N ILE A 103 -3.24 3.51 -17.86
CA ILE A 103 -2.12 4.08 -17.08
C ILE A 103 -2.06 5.62 -17.18
N SER A 104 -2.60 6.19 -18.27
CA SER A 104 -2.64 7.64 -18.49
C SER A 104 -3.73 8.37 -17.70
N ASP A 105 -4.64 7.67 -17.01
CA ASP A 105 -5.61 8.33 -16.15
C ASP A 105 -4.93 8.92 -14.91
N SER A 106 -5.25 10.18 -14.59
CA SER A 106 -4.62 10.89 -13.49
C SER A 106 -4.77 10.16 -12.15
N GLU A 107 -5.91 9.51 -11.91
CA GLU A 107 -6.18 8.72 -10.70
C GLU A 107 -5.22 7.53 -10.54
N VAL A 108 -4.81 6.90 -11.64
CA VAL A 108 -3.87 5.78 -11.62
C VAL A 108 -2.45 6.30 -11.41
N TYR A 109 -2.07 7.34 -12.13
CA TYR A 109 -0.75 7.95 -12.04
C TYR A 109 -0.42 8.43 -10.62
N PHE A 110 -1.38 9.08 -9.94
CA PHE A 110 -1.19 9.50 -8.54
C PHE A 110 -0.96 8.31 -7.60
N GLY A 111 -1.65 7.18 -7.79
CA GLY A 111 -1.42 5.97 -7.00
C GLY A 111 0.01 5.43 -7.14
N PHE A 112 0.54 5.42 -8.37
CA PHE A 112 1.93 5.03 -8.63
C PHE A 112 2.94 5.98 -7.99
N LEU A 113 2.74 7.29 -8.16
CA LEU A 113 3.66 8.31 -7.67
C LEU A 113 3.72 8.32 -6.14
N ILE A 114 2.58 8.18 -5.47
CA ILE A 114 2.49 8.15 -4.01
C ILE A 114 3.11 6.87 -3.45
N SER A 115 2.87 5.72 -4.09
CA SER A 115 3.53 4.47 -3.70
C SER A 115 5.05 4.61 -3.75
N LEU A 116 5.58 5.15 -4.85
CA LEU A 116 7.02 5.38 -5.01
C LEU A 116 7.57 6.37 -3.97
N GLY A 117 6.85 7.48 -3.73
CA GLY A 117 7.22 8.46 -2.73
C GLY A 117 7.34 7.85 -1.33
N TRP A 118 6.37 7.02 -0.93
CA TRP A 118 6.40 6.32 0.35
C TRP A 118 7.49 5.26 0.44
N ILE A 119 7.73 4.50 -0.64
CA ILE A 119 8.85 3.54 -0.69
C ILE A 119 10.18 4.26 -0.43
N LEU A 120 10.42 5.38 -1.10
CA LEU A 120 11.64 6.18 -0.91
C LEU A 120 11.74 6.73 0.51
N LEU A 121 10.63 7.28 1.04
CA LEU A 121 10.58 7.79 2.41
C LEU A 121 10.94 6.68 3.41
N TYR A 122 10.31 5.51 3.29
CA TYR A 122 10.58 4.39 4.19
C TYR A 122 12.01 3.87 4.09
N LEU A 123 12.57 3.87 2.88
CA LEU A 123 13.97 3.49 2.66
C LEU A 123 14.92 4.48 3.34
N ILE A 124 14.69 5.79 3.20
CA ILE A 124 15.49 6.83 3.86
C ILE A 124 15.44 6.68 5.38
N VAL A 125 14.24 6.49 5.94
CA VAL A 125 14.05 6.28 7.39
C VAL A 125 14.78 5.03 7.87
N THR A 126 14.69 3.93 7.11
CA THR A 126 15.39 2.68 7.43
C THR A 126 16.91 2.89 7.44
N ILE A 127 17.47 3.52 6.42
CA ILE A 127 18.92 3.80 6.34
C ILE A 127 19.38 4.68 7.50
N PHE A 128 18.61 5.73 7.83
CA PHE A 128 18.94 6.61 8.94
C PHE A 128 18.90 5.88 10.29
N GLY A 129 17.87 5.05 10.51
CA GLY A 129 17.75 4.23 11.71
C GLY A 129 18.89 3.22 11.86
N VAL A 130 19.36 2.62 10.77
CA VAL A 130 20.53 1.72 10.79
C VAL A 130 21.80 2.49 11.11
N ARG A 131 22.02 3.66 10.49
CA ARG A 131 23.21 4.49 10.77
C ARG A 131 23.28 4.96 12.23
N SER A 132 22.15 5.37 12.81
CA SER A 132 22.10 5.82 14.20
C SER A 132 22.43 4.72 15.23
N LYS A 133 22.30 3.44 14.86
CA LYS A 133 22.58 2.31 15.74
C LYS A 133 24.02 1.79 15.61
N SER A 134 24.73 2.23 14.56
CA SER A 134 26.11 1.87 14.25
C SER A 134 27.13 2.91 14.71
N SER A 135 26.69 4.12 15.10
CA SER A 135 27.52 5.17 15.72
C SER A 135 27.31 5.21 17.21
#